data_AF-A0A1B6LHC7-F1
#
_entry.id   AF-A0A1B6LHC7-F1
#
_cell.length_a   1.000
_cell.length_b   1.000
_cell.length_c   1.000
_cell.angle_alpha   90.00
_cell.angle_beta   90.00
_cell.angle_gamma   90.00
#
_symmetry.space_group_name_H-M   'P 1'
#
loop_
_entity.id
_entity.type
_entity.pdbx_description
1 polymer ?
#
loop_
_entity_poly.entity_id
_entity_poly.type
_entity_poly.pdbx_seq_one_letter_code
_entity_poly.pdbx_strand_id
1 'polypeptide(L)'
;GNYRQCIQVEDPSRQFLGKHCVVSTDGVVPPEWDFPVNNPYPLDVVFSLCVPSTCSEDDVAAHVIFHLAEINVSVHGQVSCSTAEPLPFRHKDYFTMSFFGILALLVATSTLYDLRNKSN
;
A
#
# COMPACT_ATOMS: atom_id res chain seq x y z
N GLY A 1 6.76 11.78 -7.10
CA GLY A 1 7.87 10.99 -7.71
C GLY A 1 7.32 10.01 -8.74
N ASN A 2 8.17 9.37 -9.55
CA ASN A 2 7.74 8.30 -10.48
C ASN A 2 7.82 6.94 -9.78
N TYR A 3 6.68 6.24 -9.72
CA TYR A 3 6.55 4.90 -9.13
C TYR A 3 7.62 3.93 -9.63
N ARG A 4 7.79 3.79 -10.95
CA ARG A 4 8.68 2.78 -11.54
C ARG A 4 10.14 3.05 -11.23
N GLN A 5 10.53 4.32 -11.21
CA GLN A 5 11.90 4.70 -10.88
C GLN A 5 12.18 4.43 -9.40
N CYS A 6 11.24 4.74 -8.52
CA CYS A 6 11.41 4.57 -7.08
C CYS A 6 11.60 3.10 -6.68
N ILE A 7 10.74 2.21 -7.16
CA ILE A 7 10.81 0.78 -6.80
C ILE A 7 12.04 0.05 -7.38
N GLN A 8 12.74 0.68 -8.33
CA GLN A 8 13.96 0.17 -8.95
C GLN A 8 15.23 0.78 -8.35
N VAL A 9 15.10 1.69 -7.38
CA VAL A 9 16.26 2.22 -6.66
C VAL A 9 16.82 1.11 -5.78
N GLU A 10 18.05 0.74 -6.03
CA GLU A 10 18.83 -0.14 -5.17
C GLU A 10 20.03 0.66 -4.67
N ASP A 11 20.24 0.62 -3.37
CA ASP A 11 21.40 1.24 -2.74
C ASP A 11 22.70 0.63 -3.32
N PRO A 12 23.72 1.42 -3.68
CA PRO A 12 25.00 0.88 -4.15
C PRO A 12 25.67 -0.08 -3.15
N SER A 13 25.39 0.05 -1.86
CA SER A 13 25.81 -0.89 -0.81
C SER A 13 24.86 -2.07 -0.60
N ARG A 14 23.77 -2.17 -1.37
CA ARG A 14 22.68 -3.17 -1.30
C ARG A 14 22.03 -3.30 0.07
N GLN A 15 22.05 -2.23 0.88
CA GLN A 15 21.51 -2.28 2.23
C GLN A 15 20.00 -2.02 2.26
N PHE A 16 19.46 -1.37 1.23
CA PHE A 16 18.03 -1.12 1.12
C PHE A 16 17.58 -1.02 -0.35
N LEU A 17 16.29 -1.24 -0.54
CA LEU A 17 15.58 -1.06 -1.80
C LEU A 17 14.63 0.14 -1.67
N GLY A 18 14.27 0.76 -2.79
CA GLY A 18 13.26 1.80 -2.82
C GLY A 18 11.84 1.26 -2.65
N LYS A 19 11.05 1.96 -1.86
CA LYS A 19 9.62 1.75 -1.61
C LYS A 19 8.88 3.02 -1.98
N HIS A 20 7.82 2.89 -2.77
CA HIS A 20 6.99 4.03 -3.15
C HIS A 20 5.79 4.13 -2.21
N CYS A 21 5.67 5.24 -1.49
CA CYS A 21 4.56 5.49 -0.57
C CYS A 21 3.69 6.66 -1.04
N VAL A 22 2.38 6.50 -0.89
CA VAL A 22 1.39 7.55 -1.15
C VAL A 22 0.77 7.94 0.19
N VAL A 23 0.78 9.24 0.47
CA VAL A 23 0.21 9.83 1.69
C VAL A 23 -0.83 10.84 1.28
N SER A 24 -2.06 10.65 1.74
CA SER A 24 -3.12 11.64 1.59
C SER A 24 -3.21 12.47 2.86
N THR A 25 -3.35 13.79 2.71
CA THR A 25 -3.50 14.73 3.81
C THR A 25 -4.73 15.57 3.61
N ASP A 26 -5.50 15.79 4.67
CA ASP A 26 -6.70 16.62 4.65
C ASP A 26 -6.39 17.99 5.28
N GLY A 27 -6.96 19.06 4.71
CA GLY A 27 -6.98 20.37 5.35
C GLY A 27 -5.72 21.20 5.20
N VAL A 28 -5.06 21.17 4.03
CA VAL A 28 -3.95 22.08 3.74
C VAL A 28 -4.48 23.53 3.69
N VAL A 29 -4.26 24.29 4.76
CA VAL A 29 -4.42 25.76 4.76
C VAL A 29 -3.01 26.36 4.80
N PRO A 30 -2.48 26.86 3.67
CA PRO A 30 -1.25 27.64 3.68
C PRO A 30 -1.43 28.89 4.55
N PRO A 31 -0.48 29.26 5.42
CA PRO A 31 -0.60 30.42 6.29
C PRO A 31 -0.70 31.76 5.54
N GLU A 32 -0.32 31.79 4.26
CA GLU A 32 -0.33 33.00 3.42
C GLU A 32 -1.67 33.27 2.72
N TRP A 33 -2.61 32.33 2.74
CA TRP A 33 -3.94 32.53 2.17
C TRP A 33 -4.97 32.66 3.28
N ASP A 34 -5.34 33.91 3.60
CA ASP A 34 -6.58 34.26 4.31
C ASP A 34 -7.77 33.85 3.43
N PHE A 35 -8.09 32.56 3.42
CA PHE A 35 -9.34 32.11 2.83
C PHE A 35 -10.48 32.63 3.71
N PRO A 36 -11.54 33.22 3.11
CA PRO A 36 -12.73 33.52 3.87
C PRO A 36 -13.22 32.22 4.52
N VAL A 37 -13.52 32.28 5.82
CA VAL A 37 -13.87 31.20 6.77
C VAL A 37 -14.97 30.22 6.28
N ASN A 38 -15.55 30.47 5.10
CA ASN A 38 -16.63 29.71 4.47
C ASN A 38 -16.22 29.03 3.15
N ASN A 39 -14.98 28.56 2.98
CA ASN A 39 -14.65 27.70 1.84
C ASN A 39 -14.92 26.23 2.21
N PRO A 40 -15.94 25.55 1.63
CA PRO A 40 -16.35 24.21 2.05
C PRO A 40 -15.48 23.10 1.44
N TYR A 41 -14.34 23.45 0.83
CA TYR A 41 -13.48 22.52 0.12
C TYR A 41 -12.14 22.42 0.86
N PRO A 42 -11.95 21.42 1.75
CA PRO A 42 -10.61 21.11 2.25
C PRO A 42 -9.70 20.83 1.06
N LEU A 43 -8.52 21.43 1.06
CA LEU A 43 -7.48 21.10 0.07
C LEU A 43 -6.87 19.77 0.48
N ASP A 44 -7.38 18.70 -0.14
CA ASP A 44 -6.83 17.37 0.01
C ASP A 44 -5.58 17.27 -0.88
N VAL A 45 -4.42 17.11 -0.27
CA VAL A 45 -3.15 17.01 -0.97
C VAL A 45 -2.63 15.59 -0.86
N VAL A 46 -2.22 15.04 -2.00
CA VAL A 46 -1.66 13.69 -2.08
C VAL A 46 -0.18 13.79 -2.40
N PHE A 47 0.64 13.28 -1.49
CA PHE A 47 2.09 13.22 -1.63
C PHE A 47 2.51 11.83 -2.11
N SER A 48 3.41 11.79 -3.10
CA SER A 48 4.05 10.56 -3.59
C SER A 48 5.55 10.60 -3.27
N LEU A 49 5.96 9.75 -2.36
CA LEU A 49 7.27 9.75 -1.73
C LEU A 49 8.01 8.46 -2.08
N CYS A 50 9.32 8.59 -2.28
CA CYS A 50 10.21 7.44 -2.38
C CYS A 50 10.99 7.32 -1.07
N VAL A 51 10.88 6.18 -0.41
CA VAL A 51 11.50 5.92 0.89
C VAL A 51 12.25 4.60 0.86
N PRO A 52 13.23 4.38 1.75
CA PRO A 52 13.85 3.07 1.90
C PRO A 52 12.84 2.00 2.31
N SER A 53 13.07 0.75 1.91
CA SER A 53 12.25 -0.41 2.27
C SER A 53 12.21 -0.68 3.77
N THR A 54 13.18 -0.15 4.52
CA THR A 54 13.25 -0.24 5.98
C THR A 54 12.23 0.66 6.69
N CYS A 55 11.65 1.66 6.02
CA CYS A 55 10.67 2.56 6.62
C CYS A 55 9.28 1.91 6.70
N SER A 56 8.68 1.97 7.89
CA SER A 56 7.29 1.60 8.10
C SER A 56 6.33 2.68 7.60
N GLU A 57 5.06 2.33 7.43
CA GLU A 57 4.01 3.29 7.07
C GLU A 57 3.88 4.39 8.14
N ASP A 58 4.06 4.05 9.40
CA ASP A 58 4.03 4.98 10.53
C ASP A 58 5.19 5.97 10.50
N ASP A 59 6.40 5.52 10.13
CA ASP A 59 7.57 6.40 9.99
C ASP A 59 7.35 7.43 8.86
N VAL A 60 6.75 6.99 7.75
CA VAL A 60 6.44 7.87 6.63
C VAL A 60 5.35 8.88 7.02
N ALA A 61 4.31 8.45 7.73
CA ALA A 61 3.28 9.35 8.25
C ALA A 61 3.89 10.41 9.19
N ALA A 62 4.71 9.98 10.15
CA ALA A 62 5.37 10.87 11.09
C ALA A 62 6.30 11.88 10.40
N HIS A 63 7.05 11.43 9.39
CA HIS A 63 7.92 12.30 8.61
C HIS A 63 7.13 13.37 7.83
N VAL A 64 6.02 12.97 7.20
CA VAL A 64 5.14 13.90 6.48
C VAL A 64 4.47 14.89 7.43
N ILE A 65 3.94 14.44 8.57
CA ILE A 65 3.35 15.33 9.59
C ILE A 65 4.39 16.30 10.13
N PHE A 66 5.61 15.85 10.40
CA PHE A 66 6.67 16.71 10.91
C PHE A 66 7.03 17.83 9.92
N HIS A 67 7.19 17.50 8.64
CA HIS A 67 7.50 18.50 7.61
C HIS A 67 6.32 19.39 7.24
N LEU A 68 5.10 18.90 7.44
CA LEU A 68 3.89 19.67 7.26
C LEU A 68 3.43 20.32 8.57
N ALA A 69 4.16 20.24 9.69
CA ALA A 69 3.69 20.77 10.97
C ALA A 69 3.48 22.30 10.99
N GLU A 70 4.09 23.01 10.04
CA GLU A 70 3.90 24.46 9.85
C GLU A 70 2.54 24.81 9.25
N ILE A 71 1.89 23.86 8.58
CA ILE A 71 0.51 23.93 8.12
C ILE A 71 -0.29 23.01 9.04
N ASN A 72 -1.45 23.42 9.57
CA ASN A 72 -2.16 22.65 10.60
C ASN A 72 -2.85 21.39 10.02
N VAL A 73 -2.06 20.46 9.48
CA VAL A 73 -2.47 19.35 8.63
C VAL A 73 -2.57 18.08 9.44
N SER A 74 -3.71 17.42 9.31
CA SER A 74 -3.90 16.07 9.79
C SER A 74 -3.77 15.09 8.62
N VAL A 75 -2.90 14.08 8.77
CA VAL A 75 -2.91 12.93 7.86
C VAL A 75 -4.19 12.14 8.12
N HIS A 76 -5.15 12.20 7.19
CA HIS A 76 -6.32 11.33 7.21
C HIS A 76 -6.13 10.25 6.17
N GLY A 77 -6.02 9.01 6.63
CA GLY A 77 -5.91 7.85 5.76
C GLY A 77 -4.63 7.05 5.95
N GLN A 78 -4.72 5.78 5.56
CA GLN A 78 -3.61 4.84 5.61
C GLN A 78 -2.55 5.26 4.59
N VAL A 79 -1.31 5.41 5.05
CA VAL A 79 -0.15 5.51 4.15
C VAL A 79 -0.10 4.21 3.36
N SER A 80 -0.19 4.30 2.04
CA SER A 80 -0.13 3.12 1.19
C SER A 80 1.24 3.01 0.57
N CYS A 81 2.02 2.02 0.98
CA CYS A 81 3.35 1.79 0.45
C CYS A 81 3.41 0.53 -0.43
N SER A 82 4.10 0.64 -1.57
CA SER A 82 4.34 -0.45 -2.52
C SER A 82 5.84 -0.65 -2.71
N THR A 83 6.27 -1.91 -2.66
CA THR A 83 7.65 -2.36 -2.92
C THR A 83 7.70 -3.22 -4.18
N ALA A 84 8.88 -3.34 -4.79
CA ALA A 84 9.10 -4.29 -5.89
C ALA A 84 9.18 -5.75 -5.40
N GLU A 85 9.47 -5.97 -4.12
CA GLU A 85 9.58 -7.31 -3.54
C GLU A 85 8.20 -7.93 -3.30
N PRO A 86 8.03 -9.24 -3.56
CA PRO A 86 6.80 -9.94 -3.19
C PRO A 86 6.62 -9.83 -1.68
N LEU A 87 5.48 -9.29 -1.25
CA LEU A 87 5.17 -9.16 0.18
C LEU A 87 5.33 -10.53 0.86
N PRO A 88 5.94 -10.59 2.06
CA PRO A 88 6.01 -11.83 2.80
C PRO A 88 4.59 -12.36 3.03
N PHE A 89 4.35 -13.62 2.68
CA PHE A 89 3.04 -14.26 2.82
C PHE A 89 2.51 -14.08 4.24
N ARG A 90 1.40 -13.34 4.40
CA ARG A 90 0.75 -13.21 5.70
C ARG A 90 -0.07 -14.46 5.95
N HIS A 91 -0.36 -14.76 7.23
CA HIS A 91 -1.19 -15.91 7.61
C HIS A 91 -2.55 -15.94 6.88
N LYS A 92 -3.10 -14.77 6.54
CA LYS A 92 -4.34 -14.65 5.76
C LYS A 92 -4.20 -15.23 4.36
N ASP A 93 -3.08 -14.95 3.69
CA ASP A 93 -2.82 -15.39 2.32
C ASP A 93 -2.63 -16.90 2.25
N TYR A 94 -1.98 -17.49 3.27
CA TYR A 94 -1.85 -18.93 3.42
C TYR A 94 -3.23 -19.62 3.57
N PHE A 95 -4.10 -19.05 4.42
CA PHE A 95 -5.46 -19.57 4.60
C PHE A 95 -6.25 -19.54 3.29
N THR A 96 -6.17 -18.43 2.55
CA THR A 96 -6.84 -18.27 1.26
C THR A 96 -6.34 -19.29 0.23
N MET A 97 -5.01 -19.45 0.08
CA MET A 97 -4.45 -20.46 -0.82
C MET A 97 -4.88 -21.88 -0.45
N SER A 98 -4.83 -22.24 0.83
CA SER A 98 -5.24 -23.57 1.30
C SER A 98 -6.72 -23.84 1.02
N PHE A 99 -7.60 -22.87 1.26
CA PHE A 99 -9.03 -23.00 1.02
C PHE A 99 -9.34 -23.25 -0.46
N PHE A 100 -8.78 -22.44 -1.35
CA PHE A 100 -8.96 -22.62 -2.80
C PHE A 100 -8.32 -23.92 -3.30
N GLY A 101 -7.19 -24.33 -2.74
CA GLY A 101 -6.55 -25.61 -3.04
C GLY A 101 -7.44 -26.81 -2.73
N ILE A 102 -8.08 -26.82 -1.55
CA ILE A 102 -9.01 -27.89 -1.15
C ILE A 102 -10.23 -27.93 -2.07
N LEU A 103 -10.82 -26.78 -2.41
CA LEU A 103 -11.95 -26.71 -3.33
C LEU A 103 -11.61 -27.29 -4.72
N ALA A 104 -10.44 -26.94 -5.27
CA ALA A 104 -9.98 -27.47 -6.54
C ALA A 104 -9.80 -29.00 -6.49
N LEU A 105 -9.29 -29.52 -5.37
CA LEU A 105 -9.11 -30.95 -5.15
C LEU A 105 -10.45 -31.69 -5.06
N LEU A 106 -11.45 -31.10 -4.40
CA LEU A 106 -12.81 -31.65 -4.34
C LEU A 106 -13.44 -31.71 -5.74
N VAL A 107 -13.32 -30.64 -6.52
CA VAL A 107 -13.82 -30.63 -7.91
C VAL A 107 -13.12 -31.69 -8.75
N ALA A 108 -11.79 -31.77 -8.69
CA ALA A 108 -11.02 -32.74 -9.45
C ALA A 108 -11.39 -34.18 -9.09
N THR A 109 -11.54 -34.48 -7.80
CA THR A 109 -11.95 -35.82 -7.35
C THR A 109 -13.37 -36.14 -7.78
N SER A 110 -14.34 -35.22 -7.65
CA SER A 110 -15.69 -35.40 -8.15
C SER A 110 -15.73 -35.70 -9.65
N THR A 111 -14.97 -34.96 -10.46
CA THR A 111 -14.88 -35.21 -11.91
C THR A 111 -14.26 -36.58 -12.22
N LEU A 112 -13.19 -36.97 -11.50
CA LEU A 112 -12.57 -38.28 -11.64
C LEU A 112 -13.52 -39.42 -11.26
N TYR A 113 -14.30 -39.26 -10.19
CA TYR A 113 -15.31 -40.23 -9.77
C TYR A 113 -16.42 -40.38 -10.81
N ASP A 114 -16.91 -39.29 -11.38
CA ASP A 114 -17.96 -39.32 -12.40
C ASP A 114 -17.48 -40.04 -13.68
N LEU A 115 -16.26 -39.72 -14.14
CA LEU A 115 -15.65 -40.40 -15.29
C LEU A 115 -15.44 -41.90 -15.04
N ARG A 116 -14.99 -42.28 -13.85
CA ARG A 116 -14.79 -43.69 -13.48
C ARG A 116 -16.12 -44.45 -13.41
N ASN A 117 -17.15 -43.83 -12.85
CA ASN A 117 -18.47 -44.44 -12.74
C ASN A 117 -19.13 -44.64 -14.11
N LYS A 118 -18.91 -43.71 -15.05
CA LYS A 118 -19.44 -43.81 -16.42
C LYS A 118 -18.69 -44.83 -17.30
N SER A 119 -17.50 -45.25 -16.90
CA SER A 119 -16.66 -46.22 -17.62
C SER A 119 -16.90 -47.68 -17.18
N ASN A 120 -17.60 -47.91 -16.06
CA ASN A 120 -18.03 -49.23 -15.57
C ASN A 120 -19.49 -49.49 -15.95
#